data_AF-A0A249JX05-F1
#
_entry.id   AF-A0A249JX05-F1
#
_cell.length_a   1.000
_cell.length_b   1.000
_cell.length_c   1.000
_cell.angle_alpha   90.00
_cell.angle_beta   90.00
_cell.angle_gamma   90.00
#
_symmetry.space_group_name_H-M   'P 1'
#
loop_
_entity.id
_entity.type
_entity.pdbx_description
1 polymer ?
#
loop_
_entity_poly.entity_id
_entity_poly.type
_entity_poly.pdbx_seq_one_letter_code
_entity_poly.pdbx_strand_id
1 'polypeptide(L)'
;MPRHFVITADGGSRGNPGKAAYGAVVYENDQILKEVGASIGIASNNVAEYEGLIAGLKAANEIDPTATILVKMDSKLVVEQMSGRWKVKHPNMQKLVKQAFASHDPKLVSYQWIPREENSHADSILNDVLDSGM
;
A
#
# COMPACT_ATOMS: atom_id res chain seq x y z
N MET A 1 -23.53 -3.49 -10.57
CA MET A 1 -23.13 -3.69 -9.16
C MET A 1 -21.84 -2.94 -8.95
N PRO A 2 -21.60 -2.30 -7.79
CA PRO A 2 -20.30 -1.71 -7.50
C PRO A 2 -19.22 -2.80 -7.54
N ARG A 3 -18.09 -2.49 -8.18
CA ARG A 3 -16.94 -3.43 -8.26
C ARG A 3 -16.30 -3.60 -6.89
N HIS A 4 -15.62 -4.72 -6.70
CA HIS A 4 -14.98 -5.07 -5.43
C HIS A 4 -13.52 -5.40 -5.71
N PHE A 5 -12.62 -4.58 -5.19
CA PHE A 5 -11.19 -4.77 -5.35
C PHE A 5 -10.55 -5.24 -4.06
N VAL A 6 -9.52 -6.08 -4.22
CA VAL A 6 -8.57 -6.38 -3.16
C VAL A 6 -7.26 -5.70 -3.55
N ILE A 7 -6.61 -5.04 -2.60
CA ILE A 7 -5.27 -4.49 -2.80
C ILE A 7 -4.32 -5.19 -1.85
N THR A 8 -3.20 -5.68 -2.38
CA THR A 8 -2.04 -6.03 -1.57
C THR A 8 -0.94 -4.99 -1.80
N ALA A 9 -0.24 -4.59 -0.76
CA ALA A 9 0.87 -3.66 -0.87
C ALA A 9 1.97 -4.01 0.14
N ASP A 10 3.21 -3.72 -0.22
CA ASP A 10 4.39 -3.85 0.62
C ASP A 10 5.36 -2.69 0.32
N GLY A 11 6.18 -2.34 1.29
CA GLY A 11 7.19 -1.32 1.17
C GLY A 11 8.41 -1.62 2.03
N GLY A 12 9.59 -1.40 1.45
CA GLY A 12 10.83 -1.77 2.10
C GLY A 12 11.94 -0.76 1.85
N SER A 13 12.87 -0.71 2.79
CA SER A 13 14.08 0.11 2.72
C SER A 13 15.33 -0.68 3.10
N ARG A 14 16.37 -0.58 2.28
CA ARG A 14 17.71 -1.13 2.51
C ARG A 14 18.48 -0.18 3.42
N GLY A 15 18.17 -0.23 4.71
CA GLY A 15 18.57 0.73 5.76
C GLY A 15 17.35 1.48 6.30
N ASN A 16 17.43 2.11 7.48
CA ASN A 16 16.27 2.80 8.06
C ASN A 16 16.65 4.16 8.67
N PRO A 17 16.81 5.22 7.84
CA PRO A 17 16.47 5.30 6.41
C PRO A 17 17.53 4.70 5.47
N GLY A 18 17.12 4.36 4.25
CA GLY A 18 17.93 3.72 3.21
C GLY A 18 17.25 3.76 1.84
N LYS A 19 17.84 3.11 0.82
CA LYS A 19 17.20 2.99 -0.50
C LYS A 19 15.88 2.25 -0.35
N ALA A 20 14.78 2.88 -0.75
CA ALA A 20 13.45 2.40 -0.51
C ALA A 20 12.63 2.31 -1.79
N ALA A 21 11.70 1.37 -1.81
CA ALA A 21 10.74 1.16 -2.88
C ALA A 21 9.44 0.59 -2.29
N TYR A 22 8.45 0.41 -3.16
CA TYR A 22 7.21 -0.28 -2.82
C TYR A 22 6.75 -1.17 -3.97
N GLY A 23 5.84 -2.09 -3.64
CA GLY A 23 5.04 -2.85 -4.59
C GLY A 23 3.57 -2.85 -4.17
N ALA A 24 2.65 -2.79 -5.13
CA ALA A 24 1.22 -2.87 -4.91
C ALA A 24 0.53 -3.59 -6.06
N VAL A 25 -0.52 -4.35 -5.75
CA VAL A 25 -1.31 -5.13 -6.72
C VAL A 25 -2.79 -4.92 -6.45
N VAL A 26 -3.56 -4.63 -7.51
CA VAL A 26 -5.02 -4.51 -7.49
C VAL A 26 -5.62 -5.76 -8.12
N TYR A 27 -6.51 -6.43 -7.39
CA TYR A 27 -7.21 -7.63 -7.83
C TYR A 27 -8.72 -7.39 -7.93
N GLU A 28 -9.38 -8.13 -8.82
CA GLU A 28 -10.82 -8.33 -8.84
C GLU A 28 -11.10 -9.81 -9.12
N ASN A 29 -11.90 -10.48 -8.27
CA ASN A 29 -12.20 -11.91 -8.40
C ASN A 29 -10.92 -12.78 -8.54
N ASP A 30 -9.91 -12.52 -7.72
CA ASP A 30 -8.59 -13.18 -7.73
C ASP A 30 -7.77 -12.99 -9.03
N GLN A 31 -8.23 -12.14 -9.95
CA GLN A 31 -7.50 -11.74 -11.14
C GLN A 31 -6.78 -10.42 -10.92
N ILE A 32 -5.52 -10.34 -11.36
CA ILE A 32 -4.74 -9.11 -11.30
C ILE A 32 -5.25 -8.13 -12.37
N LEU A 33 -5.66 -6.94 -11.93
CA LEU A 33 -6.01 -5.83 -12.80
C LEU A 33 -4.84 -4.90 -13.04
N LYS A 34 -3.99 -4.70 -12.02
CA LYS A 34 -2.87 -3.77 -12.07
C LYS A 34 -1.79 -4.12 -11.07
N GLU A 35 -0.54 -4.01 -11.50
CA GLU A 35 0.66 -4.03 -10.66
C GLU A 35 1.34 -2.67 -10.75
N VAL A 36 1.85 -2.20 -9.60
CA VAL A 36 2.55 -0.92 -9.49
C VAL A 36 3.75 -1.12 -8.57
N GLY A 37 4.92 -0.66 -9.00
CA GLY A 37 6.12 -0.62 -8.17
C GLY A 37 7.01 0.53 -8.59
N ALA A 38 7.66 1.17 -7.63
CA ALA A 38 8.57 2.28 -7.90
C ALA A 38 9.57 2.49 -6.75
N SER A 39 10.77 2.94 -7.10
CA SER A 39 11.73 3.46 -6.13
C SER A 39 11.28 4.82 -5.64
N ILE A 40 11.47 5.05 -4.35
CA ILE A 40 11.12 6.32 -3.68
C ILE A 40 12.36 7.01 -3.10
N GLY A 41 13.56 6.64 -3.57
CA GLY A 41 14.81 7.21 -3.13
C GLY A 41 15.19 6.77 -1.72
N ILE A 42 15.53 7.72 -0.84
CA ILE A 42 15.92 7.44 0.54
C ILE A 42 14.73 7.65 1.48
N ALA A 43 14.22 6.56 2.07
CA ALA A 43 13.09 6.60 3.01
C ALA A 43 13.24 5.55 4.13
N SER A 44 12.40 5.65 5.15
CA SER A 44 12.23 4.59 6.16
C SER A 44 11.27 3.52 5.68
N ASN A 45 11.30 2.33 6.30
CA ASN A 45 10.35 1.26 5.99
C ASN A 45 8.90 1.74 6.10
N ASN A 46 8.54 2.40 7.21
CA ASN A 46 7.17 2.87 7.40
C ASN A 46 6.72 3.87 6.33
N VAL A 47 7.63 4.70 5.80
CA VAL A 47 7.29 5.60 4.70
C VAL A 47 7.04 4.79 3.43
N ALA A 48 7.93 3.85 3.11
CA ALA A 48 7.80 2.97 1.95
C ALA A 48 6.47 2.19 1.94
N GLU A 49 6.10 1.62 3.08
CA GLU A 49 4.84 0.90 3.27
C GLU A 49 3.60 1.76 2.97
N TYR A 50 3.60 3.01 3.45
CA TYR A 50 2.53 3.96 3.17
C TYR A 50 2.51 4.39 1.69
N GLU A 51 3.67 4.57 1.06
CA GLU A 51 3.74 4.90 -0.37
C GLU A 51 3.18 3.75 -1.22
N GLY A 52 3.46 2.49 -0.87
CA GLY A 52 2.85 1.31 -1.49
C GLY A 52 1.33 1.30 -1.37
N LEU A 53 0.81 1.55 -0.16
CA LEU A 53 -0.63 1.68 0.06
C LEU A 53 -1.24 2.79 -0.80
N ILE A 54 -0.64 3.98 -0.82
CA ILE A 54 -1.13 5.13 -1.58
C ILE A 54 -1.14 4.82 -3.08
N ALA A 55 -0.09 4.19 -3.59
CA ALA A 55 0.01 3.81 -4.99
C ALA A 55 -1.10 2.80 -5.38
N GLY A 56 -1.33 1.78 -4.55
CA GLY A 56 -2.40 0.81 -4.75
C GLY A 56 -3.79 1.47 -4.78
N LEU A 57 -4.07 2.35 -3.81
CA LEU A 57 -5.36 3.07 -3.73
C LEU A 57 -5.59 3.96 -4.95
N LYS A 58 -4.57 4.70 -5.39
CA LYS A 58 -4.64 5.53 -6.60
C LYS A 58 -4.91 4.67 -7.84
N ALA A 59 -4.21 3.55 -7.98
CA ALA A 59 -4.41 2.63 -9.10
C ALA A 59 -5.84 2.06 -9.13
N ALA A 60 -6.38 1.69 -7.96
CA ALA A 60 -7.77 1.25 -7.86
C ALA A 60 -8.77 2.37 -8.21
N ASN A 61 -8.53 3.59 -7.73
CA ASN A 61 -9.37 4.76 -8.03
C ASN A 61 -9.35 5.14 -9.53
N GLU A 62 -8.21 4.96 -10.21
CA GLU A 62 -8.10 5.14 -11.67
C GLU A 62 -8.92 4.11 -12.45
N ILE A 63 -9.06 2.89 -11.93
CA ILE A 63 -9.86 1.82 -12.53
C ILE A 63 -11.37 2.08 -12.29
N ASP A 64 -11.77 2.34 -11.05
CA ASP A 64 -13.15 2.65 -10.67
C ASP A 64 -13.18 3.43 -9.34
N PRO A 65 -13.49 4.74 -9.34
CA PRO A 65 -13.53 5.55 -8.13
C PRO A 65 -14.70 5.22 -7.19
N THR A 66 -15.64 4.38 -7.64
CA THR A 66 -16.81 3.95 -6.86
C THR A 66 -16.71 2.52 -6.34
N ALA A 67 -15.62 1.81 -6.65
CA ALA A 67 -15.39 0.46 -6.15
C ALA A 67 -15.19 0.43 -4.63
N THR A 68 -15.64 -0.65 -4.00
CA THR A 68 -15.22 -0.96 -2.63
C THR A 68 -13.87 -1.65 -2.66
N ILE A 69 -13.06 -1.40 -1.64
CA ILE A 69 -11.68 -1.85 -1.56
C ILE A 69 -11.44 -2.55 -0.22
N LEU A 70 -10.88 -3.75 -0.27
CA LEU A 70 -10.23 -4.39 0.86
C LEU A 70 -8.71 -4.33 0.68
N VAL A 71 -8.05 -3.51 1.49
CA VAL A 71 -6.59 -3.48 1.57
C VAL A 71 -6.11 -4.57 2.51
N LYS A 72 -5.19 -5.42 2.04
CA LYS A 72 -4.49 -6.43 2.81
C LYS A 72 -3.01 -6.09 2.84
N MET A 73 -2.44 -5.94 4.04
CA MET A 73 -1.01 -5.68 4.22
C MET A 73 -0.50 -6.47 5.42
N ASP A 74 0.76 -6.87 5.40
CA ASP A 74 1.45 -7.51 6.51
C ASP A 74 2.02 -6.50 7.52
N SER A 75 2.03 -5.21 7.17
CA SER A 75 2.35 -4.11 8.07
C SER A 75 1.23 -3.82 9.07
N LYS A 76 1.32 -4.42 10.26
CA LYS A 76 0.35 -4.18 11.36
C LYS A 76 0.25 -2.70 11.73
N LEU A 77 1.36 -1.95 11.66
CA LEU A 77 1.35 -0.52 11.94
C LEU A 77 0.43 0.24 10.97
N VAL A 78 0.55 0.00 9.67
CA VAL A 78 -0.26 0.67 8.64
C VAL A 78 -1.72 0.28 8.80
N VAL A 79 -2.02 -1.01 8.92
CA VAL A 79 -3.38 -1.52 9.06
C VAL A 79 -4.08 -0.90 10.27
N GLU A 80 -3.43 -0.86 11.43
CA GLU A 80 -4.01 -0.34 12.67
C GLU A 80 -4.19 1.18 12.65
N GLN A 81 -3.25 1.93 12.03
CA GLN A 81 -3.36 3.37 11.88
C GLN A 81 -4.45 3.77 10.89
N MET A 82 -4.53 3.11 9.74
CA MET A 82 -5.54 3.38 8.72
C MET A 82 -6.94 2.95 9.15
N SER A 83 -7.03 1.92 10.00
CA SER A 83 -8.28 1.55 10.67
C SER A 83 -8.69 2.49 11.81
N GLY A 84 -7.90 3.52 12.11
CA GLY A 84 -8.16 4.46 13.21
C GLY A 84 -7.97 3.87 14.61
N ARG A 85 -7.48 2.64 14.74
CA ARG A 85 -7.26 1.97 16.04
C ARG A 85 -6.02 2.50 16.74
N TRP A 86 -4.98 2.87 15.99
CA TRP A 86 -3.72 3.39 16.53
C TRP A 86 -3.49 4.86 16.15
N LYS A 87 -3.07 5.66 17.14
CA LYS A 87 -2.79 7.09 16.92
C LYS A 87 -1.48 7.30 16.16
N VAL A 88 -1.54 8.12 15.12
CA VAL A 88 -0.38 8.54 14.33
C VAL A 88 0.25 9.77 14.97
N LYS A 89 1.39 9.60 15.64
CA LYS A 89 2.06 10.68 16.38
C LYS A 89 2.99 11.53 15.51
N HIS A 90 3.72 10.91 14.58
CA HIS A 90 4.78 11.58 13.84
C HIS A 90 4.18 12.45 12.71
N PRO A 91 4.52 13.75 12.61
CA PRO A 91 3.92 14.66 11.62
C PRO A 91 4.05 14.18 10.17
N ASN A 92 5.20 13.61 9.79
CA ASN A 92 5.38 13.07 8.43
C ASN A 92 4.42 11.91 8.13
N MET A 93 4.18 11.02 9.11
CA MET A 93 3.22 9.93 8.95
C MET A 93 1.79 10.43 8.87
N GLN A 94 1.44 11.51 9.59
CA GLN A 94 0.12 12.14 9.47
C GLN A 94 -0.13 12.68 8.06
N LYS A 95 0.91 13.16 7.36
CA LYS A 95 0.78 13.57 5.95
C LYS A 95 0.47 12.37 5.06
N LEU A 96 1.15 11.24 5.26
CA LEU A 96 0.92 10.02 4.49
C LEU A 96 -0.50 9.46 4.71
N VAL A 97 -0.98 9.44 5.95
CA VAL A 97 -2.37 9.03 6.27
C VAL A 97 -3.38 9.92 5.55
N LYS A 98 -3.17 11.23 5.53
CA LYS A 98 -4.04 12.16 4.78
C LYS A 98 -4.00 11.89 3.28
N GLN A 99 -2.83 11.59 2.72
CA GLN A 99 -2.71 11.26 1.30
C GLN A 99 -3.40 9.93 0.97
N ALA A 100 -3.28 8.91 1.83
CA ALA A 100 -3.99 7.64 1.66
C ALA A 100 -5.51 7.86 1.67
N PHE A 101 -6.04 8.61 2.63
CA PHE A 101 -7.47 8.96 2.65
C PHE A 101 -7.94 9.85 1.50
N ALA A 102 -7.03 10.57 0.84
CA ALA A 102 -7.35 11.35 -0.36
C ALA A 102 -7.24 10.54 -1.65
N SER A 103 -6.69 9.32 -1.60
CA SER A 103 -6.41 8.50 -2.78
C SER A 103 -7.62 7.69 -3.26
N HIS A 104 -8.62 7.47 -2.40
CA HIS A 104 -9.91 6.86 -2.69
C HIS A 104 -10.93 7.29 -1.64
N ASP A 105 -12.24 7.16 -1.88
CA ASP A 105 -13.26 7.46 -0.85
C ASP A 105 -13.02 6.57 0.38
N PRO A 106 -12.64 7.13 1.55
CA PRO A 106 -12.34 6.34 2.74
C PRO A 106 -13.51 5.49 3.25
N LYS A 107 -14.75 5.84 2.91
CA LYS A 107 -15.95 5.06 3.28
C LYS A 107 -16.06 3.75 2.51
N LEU A 108 -15.36 3.64 1.39
CA LEU A 108 -15.34 2.46 0.54
C LEU A 108 -14.12 1.57 0.79
N VAL A 109 -13.20 1.98 1.69
CA VAL A 109 -11.96 1.24 1.97
C VAL A 109 -12.01 0.60 3.35
N SER A 110 -11.63 -0.67 3.41
CA SER A 110 -11.38 -1.41 4.64
C SER A 110 -9.97 -1.99 4.66
N TYR A 111 -9.43 -2.26 5.85
CA TYR A 111 -8.04 -2.69 6.04
C TYR A 111 -7.99 -3.98 6.85
N GLN A 112 -7.22 -4.94 6.38
CA GLN A 112 -7.01 -6.23 7.02
C GLN A 112 -5.51 -6.52 7.10
N TRP A 113 -5.08 -6.99 8.27
CA TRP A 113 -3.74 -7.54 8.42
C TRP A 113 -3.71 -8.97 7.89
N ILE A 114 -2.65 -9.30 7.15
CA ILE A 114 -2.37 -10.66 6.68
C ILE A 114 -0.95 -11.08 7.08
N PRO A 115 -0.67 -12.39 7.22
CA PRO A 115 0.70 -12.88 7.33
C PRO A 115 1.55 -12.53 6.10
N ARG A 116 2.86 -12.38 6.27
CA ARG A 116 3.79 -11.97 5.20
C ARG A 116 3.82 -12.96 4.03
N GLU A 117 3.68 -14.25 4.31
CA GLU A 117 3.60 -15.31 3.32
C GLU A 117 2.43 -15.12 2.33
N GLU A 118 1.34 -14.49 2.78
CA GLU A 118 0.19 -14.15 1.94
C GLU A 118 0.40 -12.87 1.13
N ASN A 119 1.43 -12.06 1.42
CA ASN A 119 1.75 -10.80 0.74
C ASN A 119 2.92 -10.92 -0.26
N SER A 120 3.31 -12.16 -0.61
CA SER A 120 4.53 -12.45 -1.40
C SER A 120 4.59 -11.76 -2.76
N HIS A 121 3.46 -11.49 -3.40
CA HIS A 121 3.46 -10.84 -4.71
C HIS A 121 3.87 -9.36 -4.63
N ALA A 122 3.32 -8.61 -3.67
CA ALA A 122 3.71 -7.21 -3.47
C ALA A 122 5.18 -7.10 -3.02
N ASP A 123 5.63 -8.02 -2.15
CA ASP A 123 7.03 -8.14 -1.73
C ASP A 123 7.97 -8.45 -2.92
N SER A 124 7.55 -9.31 -3.86
CA SER A 124 8.34 -9.59 -5.07
C SER A 124 8.53 -8.33 -5.92
N ILE A 125 7.46 -7.58 -6.19
CA ILE A 125 7.53 -6.33 -6.97
C ILE A 125 8.46 -5.33 -6.27
N LEU A 126 8.32 -5.17 -4.96
CA LEU A 126 9.20 -4.34 -4.14
C LEU A 126 10.68 -4.72 -4.33
N ASN A 127 11.01 -6.01 -4.21
CA ASN A 127 12.38 -6.49 -4.31
C ASN A 127 12.95 -6.33 -5.73
N ASP A 128 12.15 -6.62 -6.76
CA ASP A 128 12.53 -6.43 -8.16
C ASP A 128 12.89 -4.96 -8.44
N VAL A 129 12.13 -4.01 -7.87
CA VAL A 129 12.44 -2.58 -7.96
C VAL A 129 13.74 -2.24 -7.22
N LEU A 130 13.93 -2.74 -5.99
CA LEU A 130 15.15 -2.48 -5.22
C LEU A 130 16.42 -3.06 -5.86
N ASP A 131 16.30 -4.18 -6.57
CA ASP A 131 17.41 -4.86 -7.23
C ASP A 131 17.73 -4.32 -8.61
N SER A 132 16.71 -3.88 -9.35
CA SER A 132 16.91 -3.23 -10.66
C SER A 132 17.53 -1.83 -10.54
N GLY A 133 17.45 -1.20 -9.35
CA GLY A 133 18.03 0.13 -9.11
C GLY A 133 17.37 1.26 -9.89
N MET A 134 16.20 0.98 -10.48
CA MET A 134 15.32 1.94 -11.18
C MET A 134 14.49 2.74 -10.19
#